data_AF-H1B9N1-F1
#
_entry.id   AF-H1B9N1-F1
#
_cell.length_a   1.000
_cell.length_b   1.000
_cell.length_c   1.000
_cell.angle_alpha   90.00
_cell.angle_beta   90.00
_cell.angle_gamma   90.00
#
_symmetry.space_group_name_H-M   'P 1'
#
loop_
_entity.id
_entity.type
_entity.pdbx_description
1 polymer ?
#
loop_
_entity_poly.entity_id
_entity_poly.type
_entity_poly.pdbx_seq_one_letter_code
_entity_poly.pdbx_strand_id
1 'polypeptide(L)'
;MRVSLRAAIGILFLSFVVVIFMGIMNVQMQISKLNDYHYAAVQEMESSDFSPVVINRIRSNGEYTVNVEDKTLKEDMRIYQVTTSKKISLPILNFEKTYVKESTAR
;
A
#
# COMPACT_ATOMS: atom_id res chain seq x y z
N MET A 1 -37.56 -29.79 -10.85
CA MET A 1 -37.38 -28.37 -11.25
C MET A 1 -37.24 -27.39 -10.07
N ARG A 2 -37.98 -27.52 -8.95
CA ARG A 2 -37.82 -26.61 -7.79
C ARG A 2 -36.51 -26.79 -7.00
N VAL A 3 -36.00 -28.02 -6.90
CA VAL A 3 -34.74 -28.33 -6.22
C VAL A 3 -33.54 -27.80 -7.01
N SER A 4 -33.56 -27.95 -8.34
CA SER A 4 -32.50 -27.44 -9.22
C SER A 4 -32.42 -25.91 -9.24
N LEU A 5 -33.56 -25.21 -9.16
CA LEU A 5 -33.59 -23.75 -9.09
C LEU A 5 -33.02 -23.22 -7.77
N ARG A 6 -33.36 -23.85 -6.63
CA ARG A 6 -32.79 -23.50 -5.31
C ARG A 6 -31.28 -23.73 -5.27
N ALA A 7 -30.81 -24.84 -5.84
CA ALA A 7 -29.39 -25.14 -5.94
C ALA A 7 -28.65 -24.13 -6.83
N ALA A 8 -29.21 -23.75 -7.98
CA ALA A 8 -28.62 -22.76 -8.87
C ALA A 8 -28.48 -21.38 -8.21
N ILE A 9 -29.50 -20.94 -7.47
CA ILE A 9 -29.46 -19.68 -6.71
C ILE A 9 -28.37 -19.74 -5.61
N GLY A 10 -28.23 -20.90 -4.94
CA GLY A 10 -27.17 -21.11 -3.95
C GLY A 10 -25.77 -21.00 -4.54
N ILE A 11 -25.54 -21.58 -5.72
CA ILE A 11 -24.25 -21.50 -6.42
C ILE A 11 -23.96 -20.06 -6.86
N LEU A 12 -24.96 -19.35 -7.40
CA LEU A 12 -24.81 -17.94 -7.77
C LEU A 12 -24.46 -17.08 -6.55
N PHE A 13 -25.15 -17.27 -5.43
CA PHE A 13 -24.84 -16.57 -4.19
C PHE A 13 -23.42 -16.87 -3.69
N LEU A 14 -23.02 -18.13 -3.69
CA LEU A 14 -21.66 -18.53 -3.29
C LEU A 14 -20.60 -17.90 -4.21
N SER A 15 -20.79 -17.92 -5.52
CA SER A 15 -19.86 -17.29 -6.47
C SER A 15 -19.72 -15.79 -6.23
N PHE A 16 -20.82 -15.11 -5.91
CA PHE A 16 -20.81 -13.68 -5.61
C PHE A 16 -20.00 -13.37 -4.34
N VAL A 17 -20.17 -14.17 -3.28
CA VAL A 17 -19.38 -14.04 -2.04
C VAL A 17 -17.90 -14.27 -2.29
N VAL A 18 -17.53 -15.27 -3.10
CA VAL A 18 -16.13 -15.56 -3.44
C VAL A 18 -15.50 -14.38 -4.18
N VAL A 19 -16.22 -13.77 -5.12
CA VAL A 19 -15.74 -12.59 -5.86
C VAL A 19 -15.49 -11.41 -4.91
N ILE A 20 -16.41 -11.13 -3.99
CA ILE A 20 -16.22 -10.08 -2.97
C ILE A 20 -14.98 -10.37 -2.11
N PHE A 21 -14.83 -11.62 -1.65
CA PHE A 21 -13.70 -12.02 -0.83
C PHE A 21 -12.35 -11.84 -1.55
N MET A 22 -12.28 -12.23 -2.83
CA MET A 22 -11.10 -11.99 -3.66
C MET A 22 -10.78 -10.48 -3.79
N GLY A 23 -11.81 -9.63 -3.92
CA GLY A 23 -11.65 -8.18 -3.94
C GLY A 23 -11.01 -7.65 -2.66
N ILE A 24 -11.50 -8.09 -1.49
CA ILE A 24 -10.95 -7.70 -0.19
C ILE A 24 -9.50 -8.18 -0.04
N MET A 25 -9.20 -9.42 -0.41
CA MET A 25 -7.84 -9.97 -0.36
C MET A 25 -6.89 -9.21 -1.29
N ASN A 26 -7.35 -8.81 -2.49
CA ASN A 26 -6.56 -8.03 -3.43
C ASN A 26 -6.16 -6.66 -2.84
N VAL A 27 -7.09 -5.97 -2.17
CA VAL A 27 -6.81 -4.72 -1.45
C VAL A 27 -5.78 -4.91 -0.36
N GLN A 28 -5.96 -5.93 0.48
CA GLN A 28 -5.02 -6.22 1.56
C GLN A 28 -3.62 -6.50 1.02
N MET A 29 -3.51 -7.23 -0.09
CA MET A 29 -2.23 -7.48 -0.76
C MET A 29 -1.59 -6.20 -1.30
N GLN A 30 -2.38 -5.28 -1.88
CA GLN A 30 -1.86 -3.97 -2.32
C GLN A 30 -1.34 -3.14 -1.13
N ILE A 31 -2.04 -3.16 0.01
CA ILE A 31 -1.60 -2.50 1.25
C ILE A 31 -0.33 -3.15 1.80
N SER A 32 -0.25 -4.48 1.83
CA SER A 32 0.93 -5.21 2.32
C SER A 32 2.16 -4.85 1.50
N LYS A 33 2.07 -4.91 0.16
CA LYS A 33 3.19 -4.54 -0.72
C LYS A 33 3.63 -3.10 -0.53
N LEU A 34 2.68 -2.18 -0.33
CA LEU A 34 3.01 -0.78 -0.02
C LEU A 34 3.75 -0.65 1.31
N ASN A 35 3.29 -1.36 2.33
CA ASN A 35 3.93 -1.34 3.65
C ASN A 35 5.34 -1.94 3.57
N ASP A 36 5.51 -3.09 2.93
CA ASP A 36 6.81 -3.75 2.75
C ASP A 36 7.79 -2.83 2.02
N TYR A 37 7.32 -2.17 0.94
CA TYR A 37 8.12 -1.17 0.22
C TYR A 37 8.46 0.03 1.12
N HIS A 38 7.50 0.55 1.88
CA HIS A 38 7.72 1.68 2.77
C HIS A 38 8.80 1.38 3.83
N TYR A 39 8.72 0.21 4.47
CA TYR A 39 9.73 -0.20 5.45
C TYR A 39 11.10 -0.44 4.81
N ALA A 40 11.15 -1.04 3.62
CA ALA A 40 12.40 -1.19 2.87
C ALA A 40 13.01 0.16 2.50
N ALA A 41 12.21 1.13 2.06
CA ALA A 41 12.66 2.47 1.72
C ALA A 41 13.21 3.23 2.94
N VAL A 42 12.53 3.15 4.09
CA VAL A 42 13.01 3.74 5.35
C VAL A 42 14.36 3.10 5.74
N GLN A 43 14.46 1.78 5.71
CA GLN A 43 15.69 1.07 6.05
C GLN A 43 16.84 1.40 5.08
N GLU A 44 16.56 1.50 3.77
CA GLU A 44 17.57 1.88 2.77
C GLU A 44 18.09 3.31 3.04
N MET A 45 17.19 4.24 3.38
CA MET A 45 17.57 5.60 3.78
C MET A 45 18.45 5.63 5.02
N GLU A 46 18.06 4.95 6.10
CA GLU A 46 18.83 4.87 7.34
C GLU A 46 20.21 4.22 7.12
N SER A 47 20.26 3.12 6.35
CA SER A 47 21.52 2.43 6.04
C SER A 47 22.48 3.24 5.15
N SER A 48 21.94 4.19 4.39
CA SER A 48 22.71 5.05 3.48
C SER A 48 23.18 6.37 4.10
N ASP A 49 22.95 6.56 5.41
CA ASP A 49 23.12 7.85 6.11
C ASP A 49 22.42 9.00 5.36
N PHE A 50 21.18 8.74 4.91
CA PHE A 50 20.33 9.72 4.23
C PHE A 50 20.98 10.33 2.97
N SER A 51 21.68 9.51 2.20
CA SER A 51 22.31 9.94 0.95
C SER A 51 21.28 10.55 -0.03
N PRO A 52 21.54 11.74 -0.59
CA PRO A 52 20.65 12.38 -1.55
C PRO A 52 20.34 11.50 -2.78
N VAL A 53 21.27 10.63 -3.17
CA VAL A 53 21.11 9.70 -4.31
C VAL A 53 20.04 8.64 -4.01
N VAL A 54 20.04 8.10 -2.79
CA VAL A 54 19.08 7.08 -2.35
C VAL A 54 17.69 7.70 -2.19
N ILE A 55 17.60 8.88 -1.58
CA ILE A 55 16.34 9.62 -1.43
C ILE A 55 15.70 9.92 -2.80
N ASN A 56 16.51 10.37 -3.77
CA ASN A 56 16.02 10.64 -5.13
C ASN A 56 15.58 9.37 -5.86
N ARG A 57 16.27 8.24 -5.65
CA ARG A 57 15.85 6.94 -6.20
C ARG A 57 14.51 6.49 -5.63
N ILE A 58 14.32 6.58 -4.32
CA ILE A 58 13.08 6.20 -3.64
C ILE A 58 11.90 7.09 -4.09
N ARG A 59 12.14 8.40 -4.28
CA ARG A 59 11.14 9.34 -4.81
C ARG A 59 10.75 9.06 -6.28
N SER A 60 11.67 8.53 -7.07
CA SER A 60 11.48 8.28 -8.52
C SER A 60 10.97 6.87 -8.85
N ASN A 61 10.53 6.10 -7.84
CA ASN A 61 10.12 4.70 -7.99
C ASN A 61 8.95 4.47 -8.99
N GLY A 62 8.17 5.49 -9.32
CA GLY A 62 7.13 5.42 -10.36
C GLY A 62 5.88 4.63 -9.98
N GLU A 63 6.01 3.61 -9.13
CA GLU A 63 4.88 2.80 -8.63
C GLU A 63 4.22 3.40 -7.37
N TYR A 64 5.00 4.11 -6.55
CA TYR A 64 4.56 4.73 -5.30
C TYR A 64 4.93 6.21 -5.28
N THR A 65 4.04 7.05 -4.75
CA THR A 65 4.36 8.45 -4.48
C THR A 65 4.99 8.52 -3.09
N VAL A 66 6.31 8.75 -3.03
CA VAL A 66 7.06 8.89 -1.79
C VAL A 66 7.44 10.35 -1.57
N ASN A 67 7.02 10.91 -0.44
CA ASN A 67 7.50 12.19 0.06
C ASN A 67 8.47 11.96 1.22
N VAL A 68 9.54 12.74 1.27
CA VAL A 68 10.53 12.70 2.35
C VAL A 68 10.70 14.13 2.85
N GLU A 69 10.27 14.39 4.07
CA GLU A 69 10.38 15.70 4.72
C GLU A 69 11.47 15.66 5.79
N ASP A 70 12.33 16.67 5.80
CA ASP A 70 13.31 16.85 6.86
C ASP A 70 12.62 17.51 8.07
N LYS A 71 12.60 16.80 9.21
CA LYS A 71 12.06 17.28 10.49
C LYS A 71 13.15 17.28 11.57
N THR A 72 14.40 17.45 11.17
CA THR A 72 15.55 17.55 12.07
C THR A 72 15.33 18.68 13.08
N LEU A 73 15.21 18.31 14.36
CA LEU A 73 14.97 19.23 15.48
C LEU A 73 16.27 19.73 16.12
N LYS A 74 17.39 19.02 15.95
CA LYS A 74 18.73 19.34 16.47
C LYS A 74 19.80 18.81 15.52
N GLU A 75 20.93 19.49 15.41
CA GLU A 75 22.05 19.14 14.51
C GLU A 75 22.60 17.72 14.71
N ASP A 76 22.46 17.16 15.92
CA ASP A 76 22.91 15.80 16.27
C ASP A 76 21.91 14.67 15.96
N MET A 77 20.68 14.98 15.52
CA MET A 77 19.65 13.98 15.22
C MET A 77 18.92 14.30 13.91
N ARG A 78 19.36 13.68 12.82
CA ARG A 78 18.67 13.74 11.52
C ARG A 78 17.38 12.93 11.61
N ILE A 79 16.23 13.60 11.51
CA ILE A 79 14.93 12.93 11.54
C ILE A 79 14.22 13.23 10.23
N TYR A 80 13.93 12.19 9.45
CA TYR A 80 13.18 12.31 8.21
C TYR A 80 11.80 11.68 8.36
N GLN A 81 10.76 12.42 7.99
CA GLN A 81 9.43 11.87 7.83
C GLN A 81 9.28 11.32 6.41
N VAL A 82 9.07 10.01 6.31
CA VAL A 82 8.82 9.33 5.04
C VAL A 82 7.32 9.06 4.94
N THR A 83 6.72 9.52 3.85
CA THR A 83 5.30 9.29 3.54
C THR A 83 5.20 8.58 2.21
N THR A 84 4.71 7.35 2.20
CA THR A 84 4.49 6.53 1.00
C THR A 84 3.01 6.41 0.74
N SER A 85 2.57 6.73 -0.48
CA SER A 85 1.16 6.66 -0.87
C SER A 85 0.96 5.95 -2.19
N LYS A 86 -0.19 5.27 -2.31
CA LYS A 86 -0.66 4.63 -3.56
C LYS A 86 -2.17 4.66 -3.62
N LYS A 87 -2.68 4.82 -4.85
CA LYS A 87 -4.11 4.61 -5.13
C LYS A 87 -4.39 3.11 -5.14
N ILE A 88 -5.26 2.67 -4.26
CA ILE A 88 -5.73 1.30 -4.21
C ILE A 88 -7.08 1.26 -4.91
N SER A 89 -7.17 0.43 -5.95
CA SER A 89 -8.39 0.22 -6.72
C SER A 89 -8.98 -1.15 -6.42
N LEU A 90 -10.28 -1.20 -6.10
CA LEU A 90 -11.09 -2.42 -6.21
C LEU A 90 -11.81 -2.42 -7.56
N PRO A 91 -11.41 -3.28 -8.51
CA PRO A 91 -12.05 -3.33 -9.83
C PRO A 91 -13.51 -3.77 -9.76
N ILE A 92 -13.91 -4.50 -8.70
CA ILE A 92 -15.25 -5.10 -8.58
C ILE A 92 -16.30 -4.06 -8.15
N LEU A 93 -15.89 -3.00 -7.45
CA LEU A 93 -16.78 -1.97 -6.90
C LEU A 93 -16.48 -0.57 -7.44
N ASN A 94 -15.62 -0.46 -8.46
CA ASN A 94 -15.11 0.79 -9.01
C ASN A 94 -14.66 1.77 -7.90
N PHE A 95 -14.11 1.20 -6.82
CA PHE A 95 -13.75 1.94 -5.62
C PHE A 95 -12.27 2.27 -5.70
N GLU A 96 -11.96 3.56 -5.72
CA GLU A 96 -10.59 4.07 -5.67
C GLU A 96 -10.39 4.83 -4.37
N LYS A 97 -9.37 4.46 -3.60
CA LYS A 97 -8.98 5.20 -2.41
C LYS A 97 -7.47 5.29 -2.31
N THR A 98 -6.96 6.47 -2.01
CA THR A 98 -5.55 6.67 -1.72
C THR A 98 -5.25 6.14 -0.33
N TYR A 99 -4.35 5.17 -0.24
CA TYR A 99 -3.78 4.72 1.02
C TYR A 99 -2.44 5.43 1.23
N VAL A 100 -2.22 5.89 2.46
CA VAL A 100 -1.03 6.64 2.86
C VAL A 100 -0.45 5.98 4.10
N LYS A 101 0.85 5.72 4.07
CA LYS A 101 1.63 5.20 5.19
C LYS A 101 2.72 6.21 5.54
N GLU A 102 2.83 6.52 6.81
CA GLU A 102 3.80 7.47 7.35
C GLU A 102 4.68 6.78 8.39
N SER A 103 5.97 7.07 8.37
CA SER A 103 6.92 6.67 9.40
C SER A 103 8.04 7.70 9.52
N THR A 104 8.69 7.70 10.69
CA THR A 104 9.89 8.50 10.93
C THR A 104 11.12 7.62 10.79
N ALA A 105 12.06 8.02 9.93
CA ALA A 105 13.40 7.48 9.85
C ALA A 105 14.33 8.30 10.78
N ARG A 106 15.22 7.64 11.52
CA ARG A 106 16.09 8.27 12.52
C ARG A 106 17.52 7.77 12.44
#